data_AF-A0A2E0AIQ1-F1
#
_entry.id   AF-A0A2E0AIQ1-F1
#
_cell.length_a   1.000
_cell.length_b   1.000
_cell.length_c   1.000
_cell.angle_alpha   90.00
_cell.angle_beta   90.00
_cell.angle_gamma   90.00
#
_symmetry.space_group_name_H-M   'P 1'
#
loop_
_entity.id
_entity.type
_entity.pdbx_description
1 polymer ?
#
loop_
_entity_poly.entity_id
_entity_poly.type
_entity_poly.pdbx_seq_one_letter_code
_entity_poly.pdbx_strand_id
1 'polypeptide(L)'
;MLSRASRFKQHHQAVCTELDGEVALFQSKTCDYLVLNETGSAIWNALKTQPSLAEICFQLQEEYDVDPDECQSSVEAWLEAALEKKVVSTINS
;
A
#
# COMPACT_ATOMS: atom_id res chain seq x y z
N MET A 1 2.86 14.59 -1.43
CA MET A 1 3.88 14.58 -0.35
C MET A 1 3.30 13.96 0.90
N LEU A 2 3.52 12.65 1.03
CA LEU A 2 3.14 11.87 2.20
C LEU A 2 4.17 12.12 3.31
N SER A 3 3.73 12.22 4.56
CA SER A 3 4.69 12.37 5.67
C SER A 3 5.21 10.99 6.07
N ARG A 4 6.51 10.88 6.41
CA ARG A 4 7.09 9.61 6.88
C ARG A 4 6.41 9.05 8.14
N ALA A 5 5.85 9.93 8.96
CA ALA A 5 5.08 9.58 10.17
C ALA A 5 3.60 9.26 9.90
N SER A 6 3.09 9.54 8.69
CA SER A 6 1.70 9.22 8.34
C SER A 6 1.50 7.72 8.40
N ARG A 7 0.44 7.30 9.09
CA ARG A 7 0.01 5.91 9.11
C ARG A 7 -1.05 5.67 8.07
N PHE A 8 -1.05 4.47 7.53
CA PHE A 8 -1.96 4.08 6.46
C PHE A 8 -2.73 2.84 6.86
N LYS A 9 -3.97 2.75 6.44
CA LYS A 9 -4.81 1.55 6.59
C LYS A 9 -5.52 1.23 5.29
N GLN A 10 -5.86 -0.04 5.14
CA GLN A 10 -6.79 -0.47 4.10
C GLN A 10 -8.15 0.19 4.31
N HIS A 11 -8.77 0.63 3.22
CA HIS A 11 -10.10 1.19 3.25
C HIS A 11 -11.12 0.08 3.48
N HIS A 12 -12.04 0.27 4.44
CA HIS A 12 -12.99 -0.77 4.85
C HIS A 12 -13.96 -1.25 3.76
N GLN A 13 -14.15 -0.45 2.69
CA GLN A 13 -14.97 -0.84 1.54
C GLN A 13 -14.17 -1.50 0.43
N ALA A 14 -12.84 -1.52 0.51
CA ALA A 14 -11.99 -2.18 -0.46
C ALA A 14 -11.97 -3.67 -0.14
N VAL A 15 -12.41 -4.47 -1.11
CA VAL A 15 -12.39 -5.92 -1.01
C VAL A 15 -11.10 -6.40 -1.65
N CYS A 16 -10.31 -7.20 -0.95
CA CYS A 16 -9.11 -7.82 -1.52
C CYS A 16 -9.32 -9.32 -1.70
N THR A 17 -8.81 -9.87 -2.79
CA THR A 17 -8.71 -11.32 -3.03
C THR A 17 -7.29 -11.66 -3.44
N GLU A 18 -6.78 -12.79 -2.96
CA GLU A 18 -5.46 -13.30 -3.35
C GLU A 18 -5.66 -14.35 -4.44
N LEU A 19 -4.92 -14.23 -5.53
CA LEU A 19 -4.92 -15.13 -6.68
C LEU A 19 -3.47 -15.36 -7.08
N ASP A 20 -2.98 -16.60 -6.94
CA ASP A 20 -1.62 -17.00 -7.33
C ASP A 20 -0.48 -16.16 -6.71
N GLY A 21 -0.69 -15.66 -5.48
CA GLY A 21 0.28 -14.80 -4.77
C GLY A 21 0.17 -13.31 -5.10
N GLU A 22 -0.68 -12.94 -6.06
CA GLU A 22 -1.01 -11.56 -6.38
C GLU A 22 -2.30 -11.14 -5.67
N VAL A 23 -2.34 -9.91 -5.15
CA VAL A 23 -3.53 -9.37 -4.50
C VAL A 23 -4.31 -8.51 -5.50
N ALA A 24 -5.55 -8.92 -5.77
CA ALA A 24 -6.51 -8.08 -6.49
C ALA A 24 -7.41 -7.32 -5.51
N LEU A 25 -7.48 -6.00 -5.67
CA LEU A 25 -8.37 -5.13 -4.93
C LEU A 25 -9.56 -4.73 -5.81
N PHE A 26 -10.74 -4.81 -5.24
CA PHE A 26 -11.96 -4.28 -5.81
C PHE A 26 -12.52 -3.20 -4.90
N GLN A 27 -12.63 -1.98 -5.40
CA GLN A 27 -13.26 -0.90 -4.66
C GLN A 27 -14.71 -0.71 -5.10
N SER A 28 -15.64 -1.23 -4.30
CA SER A 28 -17.09 -1.00 -4.45
C SER A 28 -17.54 0.46 -4.63
N LYS A 29 -16.82 1.45 -4.05
CA LYS A 29 -17.20 2.87 -4.15
C LYS A 29 -16.90 3.51 -5.51
N THR A 30 -15.76 3.18 -6.11
CA THR A 30 -15.35 3.73 -7.43
C THR A 30 -15.59 2.72 -8.56
N CYS A 31 -15.96 1.48 -8.21
CA CYS A 31 -16.00 0.33 -9.11
C CYS A 31 -14.66 0.06 -9.83
N ASP A 32 -13.55 0.48 -9.23
CA ASP A 32 -12.21 0.17 -9.73
C ASP A 32 -11.81 -1.26 -9.36
N TYR A 33 -11.15 -1.92 -10.31
CA TYR A 33 -10.41 -3.15 -10.09
C TYR A 33 -8.92 -2.86 -10.23
N LEU A 34 -8.15 -3.30 -9.25
CA LEU A 34 -6.71 -3.10 -9.14
C LEU A 34 -6.08 -4.47 -8.95
N VAL A 35 -5.05 -4.77 -9.71
CA VAL A 35 -4.21 -5.95 -9.46
C VAL A 35 -2.88 -5.44 -8.98
N LEU A 36 -2.50 -5.87 -7.78
CA LEU A 36 -1.22 -5.54 -7.18
C LEU A 36 -0.20 -6.58 -7.63
N ASN A 37 0.98 -6.11 -8.01
CA ASN A 37 2.16 -6.95 -8.15
C ASN A 37 2.59 -7.49 -6.78
N GLU A 38 3.62 -8.32 -6.75
CA GLU A 38 4.17 -8.90 -5.51
C GLU A 38 4.49 -7.84 -4.45
N THR A 39 5.25 -6.80 -4.82
CA THR A 39 5.59 -5.67 -3.93
C THR A 39 4.35 -4.92 -3.45
N GLY A 40 3.40 -4.62 -4.34
CA GLY A 40 2.15 -3.96 -3.96
C GLY A 40 1.32 -4.80 -2.99
N SER A 41 1.31 -6.12 -3.19
CA SER A 41 0.65 -7.09 -2.32
C SER A 41 1.29 -7.13 -0.94
N ALA A 42 2.62 -7.08 -0.87
CA ALA A 42 3.37 -6.96 0.38
C ALA A 42 3.01 -5.66 1.13
N ILE A 43 3.04 -4.50 0.43
CA ILE A 43 2.60 -3.21 1.00
C ILE A 43 1.17 -3.31 1.51
N TRP A 44 0.25 -3.83 0.71
CA TRP A 44 -1.15 -3.97 1.07
C TRP A 44 -1.31 -4.82 2.33
N ASN A 45 -0.62 -5.95 2.44
CA ASN A 45 -0.67 -6.79 3.63
C ASN A 45 -0.07 -6.08 4.85
N ALA A 46 1.02 -5.32 4.69
CA ALA A 46 1.59 -4.50 5.75
C ALA A 46 0.55 -3.49 6.26
N LEU A 47 -0.29 -2.90 5.40
CA LEU A 47 -1.34 -1.95 5.82
C LEU A 47 -2.33 -2.48 6.87
N LYS A 48 -2.45 -3.80 7.04
CA LYS A 48 -3.28 -4.41 8.10
C LYS A 48 -2.81 -4.03 9.51
N THR A 49 -1.51 -3.79 9.71
CA THR A 49 -0.93 -3.41 11.01
C THR A 49 -0.89 -1.90 11.22
N GLN A 50 -1.48 -1.11 10.32
CA GLN A 50 -1.47 0.35 10.34
C GLN A 50 -0.05 0.96 10.38
N PRO A 51 0.88 0.50 9.53
CA PRO A 51 2.26 0.94 9.53
C PRO A 51 2.37 2.38 9.07
N SER A 52 3.48 3.01 9.42
CA SER A 52 3.88 4.29 8.86
C SER A 52 4.63 4.10 7.54
N LEU A 53 4.74 5.15 6.73
CA LEU A 53 5.48 5.10 5.47
C LEU A 53 6.92 4.59 5.66
N ALA A 54 7.58 5.01 6.74
CA ALA A 54 8.93 4.57 7.07
C ALA A 54 9.01 3.05 7.33
N GLU A 55 8.03 2.47 8.03
CA GLU A 55 7.98 1.03 8.33
C GLU A 55 7.76 0.20 7.07
N ILE A 56 6.87 0.65 6.18
CA ILE A 56 6.62 -0.01 4.89
C ILE A 56 7.91 -0.03 4.06
N CYS A 57 8.57 1.13 3.97
CA CYS A 57 9.82 1.27 3.23
C CYS A 57 10.93 0.39 3.81
N PHE A 58 11.01 0.30 5.14
CA PHE A 58 11.99 -0.55 5.82
C PHE A 58 11.75 -2.04 5.56
N GLN A 59 10.50 -2.52 5.64
CA GLN A 59 10.16 -3.92 5.34
C GLN A 59 10.52 -4.30 3.90
N LEU A 60 10.19 -3.44 2.93
CA LEU A 60 10.50 -3.72 1.54
C LEU A 60 11.99 -3.70 1.25
N GLN A 61 12.75 -2.82 1.91
CA GLN A 61 14.21 -2.84 1.81
C GLN A 61 14.80 -4.15 2.34
N GLU A 62 14.29 -4.68 3.46
CA GLU A 62 14.75 -5.97 3.99
C GLU A 62 14.35 -7.17 3.11
N GLU A 63 13.15 -7.13 2.52
CA GLU A 63 12.63 -8.25 1.73
C GLU A 63 13.16 -8.28 0.29
N TYR A 64 13.39 -7.10 -0.30
CA TYR A 64 13.76 -6.96 -1.72
C TYR A 64 15.19 -6.46 -1.97
N ASP A 65 15.96 -6.14 -0.92
CA ASP A 65 17.33 -5.58 -1.01
C ASP A 65 17.43 -4.41 -2.01
N VAL A 66 16.46 -3.48 -1.91
CA VAL A 66 16.34 -2.31 -2.80
C VAL A 66 16.93 -1.05 -2.18
N ASP A 67 17.35 -0.11 -3.02
CA ASP A 67 17.87 1.18 -2.56
C ASP A 67 16.78 1.98 -1.81
N PRO A 68 17.10 2.62 -0.67
CA PRO A 68 16.12 3.37 0.13
C PRO A 68 15.44 4.51 -0.64
N ASP A 69 16.13 5.19 -1.55
CA ASP A 69 15.56 6.32 -2.30
C ASP A 69 14.54 5.82 -3.34
N GLU A 70 14.91 4.76 -4.08
CA GLU A 70 14.02 4.09 -5.04
C GLU A 70 12.82 3.43 -4.35
N CYS A 71 13.07 2.74 -3.23
CA CYS A 71 12.01 2.12 -2.43
C CYS A 71 11.03 3.16 -1.93
N GLN A 72 11.53 4.28 -1.38
CA GLN A 72 10.67 5.34 -0.89
C GLN A 72 9.82 5.92 -2.02
N SER A 73 10.43 6.26 -3.15
CA SER A 73 9.72 6.85 -4.29
C SER A 73 8.63 5.91 -4.83
N SER A 74 8.93 4.62 -4.92
CA SER A 74 7.99 3.59 -5.39
C SER A 74 6.83 3.38 -4.41
N VAL A 75 7.11 3.31 -3.10
CA VAL A 75 6.08 3.21 -2.05
C VAL A 75 5.22 4.46 -1.99
N GLU A 76 5.81 5.65 -2.10
CA GLU A 76 5.08 6.92 -2.13
C GLU A 76 4.13 6.96 -3.34
N ALA A 77 4.63 6.66 -4.54
CA ALA A 77 3.80 6.62 -5.75
C ALA A 77 2.66 5.61 -5.65
N TRP A 78 2.92 4.43 -5.07
CA TRP A 78 1.90 3.41 -4.86
C TRP A 78 0.83 3.88 -3.86
N LEU A 79 1.24 4.46 -2.72
CA LEU A 79 0.31 4.97 -1.72
C LEU A 79 -0.53 6.13 -2.25
N GLU A 80 0.06 7.02 -3.04
CA GLU A 80 -0.67 8.12 -3.68
C GLU A 80 -1.73 7.58 -4.66
N ALA A 81 -1.38 6.61 -5.52
CA ALA A 81 -2.35 5.95 -6.40
C ALA A 81 -3.46 5.21 -5.62
N ALA A 82 -3.10 4.54 -4.52
CA ALA A 82 -4.03 3.82 -3.67
C ALA A 82 -5.00 4.76 -2.94
N LEU A 83 -4.52 5.95 -2.51
CA LEU A 83 -5.35 7.00 -1.93
C LEU A 83 -6.30 7.61 -2.97
N GLU A 84 -5.81 7.86 -4.19
CA GLU A 84 -6.62 8.40 -5.29
C GLU A 84 -7.79 7.46 -5.62
N LYS A 85 -7.51 6.16 -5.68
CA LYS A 85 -8.51 5.10 -5.90
C LYS A 85 -9.34 4.76 -4.65
N LYS A 86 -9.12 5.46 -3.53
CA LYS A 86 -9.83 5.29 -2.25
C LYS A 86 -9.77 3.86 -1.69
N VAL A 87 -8.75 3.09 -2.03
CA VAL A 87 -8.51 1.76 -1.47
C VAL A 87 -7.69 1.81 -0.18
N VAL A 88 -6.98 2.91 0.06
CA VAL A 88 -6.22 3.18 1.28
C VAL A 88 -6.74 4.45 1.93
N SER A 89 -6.54 4.57 3.24
CA SER A 89 -6.84 5.79 4.00
C SER A 89 -5.72 6.11 4.96
N THR A 90 -5.42 7.39 5.11
CA THR A 90 -4.49 7.87 6.13
C THR A 90 -5.17 7.89 7.50
N ILE A 91 -4.40 7.53 8.53
CA ILE A 91 -4.77 7.70 9.93
C ILE A 91 -3.83 8.77 10.48
N ASN A 92 -4.23 10.03 10.41
CA ASN A 92 -3.60 11.09 11.20
C ASN A 92 -4.50 11.34 12.42
N SER A 93 -3.92 11.25 13.63
CA SER A 93 -4.47 11.84 14.85
C SER A 93 -3.93 13.25 15.03
#